data_AF-A0A3R8VF65-F1
#
_entry.id   AF-A0A3R8VF65-F1
#
_cell.length_a   1.000
_cell.length_b   1.000
_cell.length_c   1.000
_cell.angle_alpha   90.00
_cell.angle_beta   90.00
_cell.angle_gamma   90.00
#
_symmetry.space_group_name_H-M   'P 1'
#
loop_
_entity.id
_entity.type
_entity.pdbx_description
1 polymer ?
#
loop_
_entity_poly.entity_id
_entity_poly.type
_entity_poly.pdbx_seq_one_letter_code
_entity_poly.pdbx_strand_id
1 'polypeptide(L)'
;MNTDDEIIDDKAHVRDKLDFSDAEWITSTDDLAEPGVEIAFVDGYVGMRNGADPEGPVLVFTPEEWDAFVAGAKDGEFDEP
;
A
#
# COMPACT_ATOMS: atom_id res chain seq x y z
N MET A 1 -2.46 27.84 19.23
CA MET A 1 -2.64 26.80 20.25
C MET A 1 -3.03 25.56 19.50
N ASN A 2 -2.24 24.51 19.69
CA ASN A 2 -2.21 23.25 18.99
C ASN A 2 -3.59 22.69 18.59
N THR A 3 -3.69 22.27 17.34
CA THR A 3 -4.31 20.97 17.06
C THR A 3 -3.13 20.04 16.95
N ASP A 4 -2.81 19.35 18.05
CA ASP A 4 -2.00 18.14 17.96
C ASP A 4 -2.80 17.23 17.02
N ASP A 5 -2.37 17.18 15.77
CA ASP A 5 -2.79 16.20 14.78
C ASP A 5 -2.32 14.86 15.32
N GLU A 6 -3.10 14.31 16.27
CA GLU A 6 -3.00 12.89 16.58
C GLU A 6 -3.34 12.22 15.25
N ILE A 7 -2.30 11.82 14.52
CA ILE A 7 -2.37 10.81 13.48
C ILE A 7 -2.87 9.56 14.21
N ILE A 8 -4.18 9.49 14.45
CA ILE A 8 -4.84 8.27 14.86
C ILE A 8 -4.67 7.38 13.63
N ASP A 9 -3.83 6.35 13.74
CA ASP A 9 -3.77 5.31 12.73
C ASP A 9 -5.15 4.64 12.71
N ASP A 10 -6.07 5.20 11.92
CA ASP A 10 -7.47 4.78 11.77
C ASP A 10 -7.58 3.30 11.32
N LYS A 11 -6.45 2.68 10.95
CA LYS A 11 -6.34 1.35 10.37
C LYS A 11 -5.84 0.28 11.33
N ALA A 12 -5.32 0.65 12.49
CA ALA A 12 -4.78 -0.31 13.45
C ALA A 12 -5.82 -1.39 13.82
N HIS A 13 -7.11 -1.05 13.78
CA HIS A 13 -8.22 -1.97 14.09
C HIS A 13 -8.76 -2.75 12.87
N VAL A 14 -8.30 -2.42 11.66
CA VAL A 14 -8.80 -2.97 10.38
C VAL A 14 -7.76 -3.84 9.71
N ARG A 15 -6.46 -3.58 9.89
CA ARG A 15 -5.38 -4.38 9.30
C ARG A 15 -5.50 -5.88 9.61
N ASP A 16 -5.83 -6.24 10.84
CA ASP A 16 -6.01 -7.65 11.25
C ASP A 16 -7.30 -8.29 10.73
N LYS A 17 -8.20 -7.51 10.11
CA LYS A 17 -9.50 -7.97 9.59
C LYS A 17 -9.54 -8.08 8.07
N LEU A 18 -8.58 -7.49 7.37
CA LEU A 18 -8.50 -7.56 5.91
C LEU A 18 -7.95 -8.92 5.50
N ASP A 19 -8.68 -9.60 4.63
CA ASP A 19 -8.27 -10.88 4.08
C ASP A 19 -7.80 -10.70 2.64
N PHE A 20 -6.50 -10.90 2.42
CA PHE A 20 -5.87 -10.81 1.10
C PHE A 20 -5.70 -12.18 0.42
N SER A 21 -6.19 -13.27 1.02
CA SER A 21 -5.98 -14.63 0.51
C SER A 21 -6.58 -14.85 -0.88
N ASP A 22 -7.72 -14.22 -1.18
CA ASP A 22 -8.40 -14.25 -2.48
C ASP A 22 -8.20 -12.94 -3.29
N ALA A 23 -7.24 -12.11 -2.91
CA ALA A 23 -7.04 -10.82 -3.56
C ALA A 23 -6.46 -10.98 -4.97
N GLU A 24 -6.97 -10.17 -5.91
CA GLU A 24 -6.39 -10.04 -7.26
C GLU A 24 -5.21 -9.06 -7.20
N TRP A 25 -3.99 -9.60 -7.29
CA TRP A 25 -2.75 -8.83 -7.24
C TRP A 25 -2.35 -8.33 -8.63
N ILE A 26 -2.07 -7.03 -8.72
CA ILE A 26 -1.65 -6.31 -9.92
C ILE A 26 -0.16 -5.98 -9.76
N THR A 27 0.67 -6.54 -10.64
CA THR A 27 2.11 -6.32 -10.67
C THR A 27 2.49 -4.99 -11.32
N SER A 28 3.56 -4.36 -10.83
CA SER A 28 4.16 -3.16 -11.43
C SER A 28 4.98 -3.44 -12.69
N THR A 29 5.20 -4.71 -13.02
CA THR A 29 6.12 -5.15 -14.08
C THR A 29 5.63 -6.42 -14.76
N ASP A 30 5.87 -6.51 -16.07
CA ASP A 30 5.65 -7.73 -16.86
C ASP A 30 6.85 -8.70 -16.77
N ASP A 31 7.96 -8.30 -16.14
CA ASP A 31 9.16 -9.12 -16.02
C ASP A 31 9.09 -10.03 -14.79
N LEU A 32 8.99 -11.34 -15.03
CA LEU A 32 8.92 -12.36 -13.99
C LEU A 32 10.24 -12.58 -13.24
N ALA A 33 11.38 -12.14 -13.79
CA ALA A 33 12.67 -12.24 -13.12
C ALA A 33 12.90 -11.08 -12.13
N GLU A 34 12.15 -9.99 -12.26
CA GLU A 34 12.23 -8.81 -11.39
C GLU A 34 10.83 -8.45 -10.89
N PRO A 35 10.27 -9.21 -9.93
CA PRO A 35 8.83 -9.20 -9.61
C PRO A 35 8.30 -7.93 -8.92
N GLY A 36 9.13 -6.91 -8.73
CA GLY A 36 8.70 -5.54 -8.37
C GLY A 36 7.75 -5.45 -7.18
N VAL A 37 6.80 -4.52 -7.28
CA VAL A 37 5.74 -4.28 -6.29
C VAL A 37 4.41 -4.77 -6.85
N GLU A 38 3.60 -5.36 -5.99
CA GLU A 38 2.22 -5.74 -6.33
C GLU A 38 1.23 -4.98 -5.44
N ILE A 39 0.07 -4.64 -6.02
CA ILE A 39 -1.04 -4.02 -5.30
C ILE A 39 -2.34 -4.80 -5.46
N ALA A 40 -3.22 -4.73 -4.46
CA ALA A 40 -4.56 -5.29 -4.54
C ALA A 40 -5.59 -4.42 -3.82
N PHE A 41 -6.83 -4.48 -4.28
CA PHE A 41 -7.95 -3.75 -3.68
C PHE A 41 -8.85 -4.71 -2.91
N VAL A 42 -8.99 -4.52 -1.60
CA VAL A 42 -9.78 -5.39 -0.71
C VAL A 42 -10.58 -4.53 0.25
N ASP A 43 -11.90 -4.74 0.33
CA ASP A 43 -12.82 -4.05 1.25
C ASP A 43 -12.68 -2.50 1.29
N GLY A 44 -12.30 -1.89 0.16
CA GLY A 44 -12.11 -0.44 0.06
C GLY A 44 -10.73 0.07 0.50
N TYR A 45 -9.80 -0.83 0.81
CA TYR A 45 -8.40 -0.54 1.12
C TYR A 45 -7.49 -0.97 -0.03
N VAL A 46 -6.28 -0.42 -0.03
CA VAL A 46 -5.21 -0.83 -0.95
C VAL A 46 -4.14 -1.57 -0.16
N GLY A 47 -3.89 -2.82 -0.54
CA GLY A 47 -2.75 -3.60 -0.08
C GLY A 47 -1.58 -3.44 -1.04
N MET A 48 -0.37 -3.30 -0.54
CA MET A 48 0.87 -3.27 -1.31
C MET A 48 1.87 -4.26 -0.70
N ARG A 49 2.51 -5.08 -1.53
CA ARG A 49 3.55 -6.02 -1.10
C ARG A 49 4.72 -6.09 -2.07
N ASN A 50 5.80 -6.70 -1.61
CA ASN A 50 6.93 -7.07 -2.46
C ASN A 50 6.55 -8.30 -3.30
N GLY A 51 6.55 -8.18 -4.63
CA GLY A 51 6.24 -9.30 -5.52
C GLY A 51 7.27 -10.44 -5.44
N ALA A 52 8.50 -10.16 -4.98
CA ALA A 52 9.51 -11.18 -4.71
C ALA A 52 9.24 -11.99 -3.43
N ASP A 53 8.34 -11.50 -2.56
CA ASP A 53 8.00 -12.12 -1.28
C ASP A 53 6.47 -12.06 -1.03
N PRO A 54 5.66 -12.85 -1.77
CA PRO A 54 4.20 -12.80 -1.69
C PRO A 54 3.60 -13.15 -0.32
N GLU A 55 4.34 -13.93 0.49
CA GLU A 55 3.98 -14.32 1.86
C GLU A 55 4.48 -13.31 2.90
N GLY A 56 5.22 -12.30 2.46
CA GLY A 56 5.74 -11.22 3.28
C GLY A 56 4.64 -10.25 3.76
N PRO A 57 5.05 -9.18 4.48
CA PRO A 57 4.10 -8.22 5.02
C PRO A 57 3.39 -7.43 3.92
N VAL A 58 2.09 -7.21 4.11
CA VAL A 58 1.26 -6.33 3.27
C VAL A 58 1.12 -4.97 3.95
N LEU A 59 1.54 -3.91 3.26
CA LEU A 59 1.26 -2.54 3.66
C LEU A 59 -0.15 -2.18 3.24
N VAL A 60 -0.95 -1.66 4.18
CA VAL A 60 -2.36 -1.32 3.93
C VAL A 60 -2.55 0.18 4.01
N PHE A 61 -3.20 0.74 2.99
CA PHE A 61 -3.54 2.15 2.82
C PHE A 61 -5.07 2.36 2.79
N THR A 62 -5.54 3.49 3.31
CA THR A 62 -6.89 3.99 3.04
C THR A 62 -6.92 4.58 1.63
N PRO A 63 -8.10 4.81 1.05
CA PRO A 63 -8.21 5.56 -0.19
C PRO A 63 -7.46 6.90 -0.15
N GLU A 64 -7.61 7.68 0.92
CA GLU A 64 -6.96 8.99 1.07
C GLU A 64 -5.43 8.91 1.18
N GLU A 65 -4.91 7.93 1.93
CA GLU A 65 -3.47 7.72 2.02
C GLU A 65 -2.88 7.20 0.71
N TRP A 66 -3.62 6.34 0.01
CA TRP A 66 -3.19 5.85 -1.30
C TRP A 66 -3.12 6.99 -2.31
N ASP A 67 -4.12 7.87 -2.34
CA ASP A 67 -4.12 9.06 -3.19
C ASP A 67 -2.93 9.97 -2.88
N ALA A 68 -2.64 10.19 -1.59
CA ALA A 68 -1.49 10.98 -1.15
C ALA A 68 -0.16 10.32 -1.55
N PHE A 69 -0.01 9.01 -1.33
CA PHE A 69 1.16 8.23 -1.71
C PHE A 69 1.43 8.30 -3.22
N VAL A 70 0.40 8.09 -4.05
CA VAL A 70 0.53 8.17 -5.51
C VAL A 70 0.87 9.59 -5.97
N ALA A 71 0.31 10.62 -5.32
CA ALA A 71 0.64 12.01 -5.63
C ALA A 71 2.12 12.32 -5.33
N GLY A 72 2.61 11.95 -4.14
CA GLY A 72 4.02 12.13 -3.78
C GLY A 72 4.97 11.35 -4.68
N ALA A 73 4.65 10.10 -5.01
CA ALA A 73 5.44 9.29 -5.93
C ALA A 73 5.54 9.92 -7.32
N LYS A 74 4.45 10.53 -7.83
CA LYS A 74 4.46 11.24 -9.11
C LYS A 74 5.23 12.56 -9.09
N ASP A 75 5.32 13.20 -7.93
CA ASP A 75 6.13 14.40 -7.73
C ASP A 75 7.65 14.08 -7.64
N GLY A 76 8.01 12.79 -7.63
CA GLY A 76 9.38 12.33 -7.53
C GLY A 76 9.91 12.33 -6.10
N GLU A 77 9.04 12.32 -5.09
CA GLU A 77 9.45 12.33 -3.67
C GLU A 77 10.31 11.11 -3.28
N PHE A 78 10.22 10.02 -4.05
CA PHE A 78 10.98 8.79 -3.85
C PHE A 78 12.10 8.57 -4.87
N ASP A 79 12.34 9.51 -5.79
CA ASP A 79 13.45 9.40 -6.73
C ASP A 79 14.78 9.67 -5.99
N GLU A 80 15.78 8.79 -6.20
CA GLU A 80 17.13 9.02 -5.68
C GLU A 80 17.78 10.23 -6.40
N PRO A 81 18.57 11.06 -5.69
CA PRO A 81 19.22 12.25 -6.27
C PRO A 81 20.29 11.95 -7.33
#